data_AF-A0A3D4EC13-F1
#
_entry.id   AF-A0A3D4EC13-F1
#
_cell.length_a   1.000
_cell.length_b   1.000
_cell.length_c   1.000
_cell.angle_alpha   90.00
_cell.angle_beta   90.00
_cell.angle_gamma   90.00
#
_symmetry.space_group_name_H-M   'P 1'
#
loop_
_entity.id
_entity.type
_entity.pdbx_description
1 polymer ?
#
loop_
_entity_poly.entity_id
_entity_poly.type
_entity_poly.pdbx_seq_one_letter_code
_entity_poly.pdbx_strand_id
1 'polypeptide(L)'
;MANMIQMAKEQITKLVNDAYLAAAAKGELPEGLTLNGSVEIPKDTANGDYAANFAMASAKLMRMPPRKVAETLIANMQLDGSWFSSCEVAG
;
A
#
# COMPACT_ATOMS: atom_id res chain seq x y z
N MET A 1 -23.01 -0.27 -10.40
CA MET A 1 -21.64 -0.35 -10.96
C MET A 1 -20.60 0.48 -10.20
N ALA A 2 -21.01 1.47 -9.38
CA ALA A 2 -20.10 2.25 -8.52
C ALA A 2 -19.40 1.43 -7.39
N ASN A 3 -19.91 0.25 -7.04
CA ASN A 3 -19.36 -0.54 -5.94
C ASN A 3 -17.98 -1.12 -6.22
N MET A 4 -17.64 -1.49 -7.47
CA MET A 4 -16.38 -2.21 -7.73
C MET A 4 -15.14 -1.35 -7.46
N ILE A 5 -15.16 -0.07 -7.85
CA ILE A 5 -14.05 0.84 -7.59
C ILE A 5 -13.91 1.08 -6.08
N GLN A 6 -15.03 1.29 -5.38
CA GLN A 6 -15.04 1.49 -3.93
C GLN A 6 -14.44 0.26 -3.22
N MET A 7 -14.91 -0.93 -3.58
CA MET A 7 -14.41 -2.18 -3.02
C MET A 7 -12.92 -2.36 -3.32
N ALA A 8 -12.46 -2.08 -4.56
CA ALA A 8 -11.05 -2.20 -4.93
C ALA A 8 -10.16 -1.31 -4.05
N LYS A 9 -10.59 -0.07 -3.78
CA LYS A 9 -9.89 0.86 -2.88
C LYS A 9 -9.85 0.35 -1.44
N GLU A 10 -10.96 -0.18 -0.94
CA GLU A 10 -11.04 -0.80 0.39
C GLU A 10 -10.10 -2.01 0.48
N GLN A 11 -10.05 -2.82 -0.57
CA GLN A 11 -9.19 -3.99 -0.64
C GLN A 11 -7.71 -3.61 -0.68
N ILE A 12 -7.32 -2.60 -1.46
CA ILE A 12 -5.94 -2.06 -1.43
C ILE A 12 -5.59 -1.59 -0.02
N THR A 13 -6.50 -0.85 0.62
CA THR A 13 -6.28 -0.34 1.98
C THR A 13 -6.10 -1.48 2.97
N LYS A 14 -6.87 -2.57 2.82
CA LYS A 14 -6.75 -3.77 3.64
C LYS A 14 -5.40 -4.47 3.42
N LEU A 15 -5.04 -4.73 2.16
CA LEU A 15 -3.77 -5.36 1.79
C LEU A 15 -2.57 -4.58 2.33
N VAL A 16 -2.59 -3.26 2.22
CA VAL A 16 -1.53 -2.38 2.75
C VAL A 16 -1.44 -2.46 4.27
N ASN A 17 -2.58 -2.46 4.98
CA ASN A 17 -2.60 -2.59 6.43
C ASN A 17 -2.11 -3.97 6.88
N ASP A 18 -2.55 -5.05 6.24
CA ASP A 18 -2.13 -6.41 6.56
C ASP A 18 -0.60 -6.58 6.33
N ALA A 19 -0.10 -6.06 5.20
CA ALA A 19 1.34 -6.03 4.91
C ALA A 19 2.13 -5.22 5.95
N TYR A 20 1.59 -4.08 6.37
CA TYR A 20 2.19 -3.25 7.41
C TYR A 20 2.25 -3.96 8.76
N LEU A 21 1.16 -4.61 9.18
CA LEU A 21 1.12 -5.39 10.41
C LEU A 21 2.14 -6.53 10.37
N ALA A 22 2.27 -7.22 9.24
CA ALA A 22 3.27 -8.26 9.05
C ALA A 22 4.71 -7.71 9.14
N ALA A 23 4.99 -6.58 8.49
CA ALA A 23 6.29 -5.91 8.56
C ALA A 23 6.62 -5.37 9.96
N ALA A 24 5.62 -4.83 10.66
CA ALA A 24 5.76 -4.35 12.03
C ALA A 24 6.02 -5.52 13.00
N ALA A 25 5.33 -6.64 12.83
CA ALA A 25 5.56 -7.87 13.61
C ALA A 25 6.97 -8.44 13.40
N LYS A 26 7.56 -8.24 12.21
CA LYS A 26 8.96 -8.59 11.92
C LYS A 26 9.98 -7.56 12.43
N GLY A 27 9.53 -6.41 12.93
CA GLY A 27 10.39 -5.29 13.34
C GLY A 27 11.00 -4.51 12.17
N GLU A 28 10.49 -4.67 10.95
CA GLU A 28 10.96 -3.92 9.77
C GLU A 28 10.38 -2.50 9.70
N LEU A 29 9.14 -2.33 10.18
CA LEU A 29 8.44 -1.06 10.27
C LEU A 29 8.06 -0.75 11.73
N PRO A 30 7.94 0.54 12.11
CA PRO A 30 7.52 0.90 13.46
C PRO A 30 6.06 0.52 13.67
N GLU A 31 5.76 -0.16 14.77
CA GLU A 31 4.40 -0.45 15.22
C GLU A 31 3.71 0.80 15.82
N GLY A 32 2.38 0.80 15.89
CA GLY A 32 1.60 1.89 16.48
C GLY A 32 1.41 3.11 15.57
N LEU A 33 1.70 2.99 14.27
CA LEU A 33 1.43 4.05 13.29
C LEU A 33 0.14 3.76 12.52
N THR A 34 -0.62 4.82 12.25
CA THR A 34 -1.80 4.75 11.39
C THR A 34 -1.43 5.18 9.98
N LEU A 35 -1.58 4.28 9.01
CA LEU A 35 -1.33 4.58 7.62
C LEU A 35 -2.49 5.40 7.04
N ASN A 36 -2.30 6.71 6.93
CA ASN A 36 -3.27 7.64 6.36
C ASN A 36 -3.00 7.87 4.87
N GLY A 37 -3.17 6.82 4.06
CA GLY A 37 -3.04 6.92 2.61
C GLY A 37 -4.39 6.98 1.90
N SER A 38 -4.33 7.47 0.67
CA SER A 38 -5.43 7.55 -0.28
C SER A 38 -5.15 6.64 -1.47
N VAL A 39 -6.21 6.04 -1.99
CA VAL A 39 -6.19 5.28 -3.25
C VAL A 39 -6.91 6.06 -4.34
N GLU A 40 -6.21 6.32 -5.42
CA GLU A 40 -6.72 7.01 -6.60
C GLU A 40 -6.37 6.27 -7.89
N ILE A 41 -7.03 6.63 -8.98
CA ILE A 41 -6.75 6.08 -10.30
C ILE A 41 -5.75 7.04 -10.95
N PRO A 42 -4.53 6.61 -11.26
CA PRO A 42 -3.55 7.48 -11.88
C PRO A 42 -4.02 7.89 -13.28
N LYS A 43 -3.63 9.10 -13.70
CA LYS A 43 -3.92 9.58 -15.07
C LYS A 43 -3.12 8.85 -16.13
N ASP A 44 -1.92 8.39 -15.77
CA ASP A 44 -1.02 7.66 -16.64
C ASP A 44 -1.14 6.15 -16.35
N THR A 45 -1.56 5.39 -17.35
CA THR A 45 -1.74 3.93 -17.24
C THR A 45 -0.41 3.19 -17.07
N ALA A 46 0.74 3.85 -17.31
CA ALA A 46 2.05 3.28 -16.99
C ALA A 46 2.27 3.09 -15.48
N ASN A 47 1.53 3.82 -14.63
CA ASN A 47 1.61 3.69 -13.17
C ASN A 47 0.60 2.65 -12.61
N GLY A 48 0.04 1.81 -13.49
CA GLY A 48 -0.97 0.80 -13.14
C GLY A 48 -2.40 1.33 -13.09
N ASP A 49 -3.33 0.45 -12.71
CA ASP A 49 -4.76 0.79 -12.63
C ASP A 49 -5.12 1.63 -11.40
N TYR A 50 -4.35 1.46 -10.32
CA TYR A 50 -4.56 2.14 -9.04
C TYR A 50 -3.23 2.57 -8.43
N ALA A 51 -3.21 3.78 -7.91
CA ALA A 51 -2.07 4.38 -7.21
C ALA A 51 -2.46 4.64 -5.75
N ALA A 52 -1.58 4.26 -4.84
CA ALA A 52 -1.81 4.34 -3.41
C ALA A 52 -0.65 5.07 -2.72
N ASN A 53 -0.92 6.19 -2.05
CA ASN A 53 0.14 7.05 -1.49
C ASN A 53 0.52 6.73 -0.02
N PHE A 54 0.10 5.57 0.49
CA PHE A 54 0.32 5.15 1.88
C PHE A 54 1.79 5.18 2.28
N ALA A 55 2.69 4.73 1.40
CA ALA A 55 4.13 4.71 1.67
C ALA A 55 4.68 6.13 1.90
N MET A 56 4.29 7.12 1.08
CA MET A 56 4.71 8.51 1.27
C MET A 56 4.14 9.13 2.55
N ALA A 57 2.85 8.89 2.83
CA ALA A 57 2.19 9.42 4.02
C ALA A 57 2.82 8.87 5.30
N SER A 58 3.15 7.58 5.31
CA SER A 58 3.74 6.89 6.47
C SER A 58 5.24 7.12 6.62
N ALA A 59 5.98 7.29 5.52
CA ALA A 59 7.42 7.56 5.55
C ALA A 59 7.79 8.73 6.47
N LYS A 60 7.01 9.81 6.44
CA LYS A 60 7.22 10.99 7.32
C LYS A 60 7.01 10.65 8.79
N LEU A 61 6.01 9.83 9.10
CA LEU A 61 5.73 9.36 10.47
C LEU A 61 6.82 8.41 10.97
N MET A 62 7.27 7.51 10.09
CA MET A 62 8.30 6.51 10.36
C MET A 62 9.71 7.10 10.38
N ARG A 63 9.91 8.34 9.87
CA ARG A 63 11.22 8.95 9.58
C ARG A 63 12.11 8.05 8.71
N MET A 64 11.48 7.34 7.77
CA MET A 64 12.15 6.41 6.86
C MET A 64 12.02 6.89 5.41
N PRO A 65 12.91 6.47 4.50
CA PRO A 65 12.74 6.74 3.07
C PRO A 65 11.45 6.09 2.54
N PRO A 66 10.61 6.81 1.79
CA PRO A 66 9.33 6.29 1.30
C PRO A 66 9.48 5.07 0.40
N ARG A 67 10.55 5.02 -0.40
CA ARG A 67 10.88 3.87 -1.24
C ARG A 67 11.11 2.61 -0.40
N LYS A 68 11.86 2.73 0.71
CA LYS A 68 12.12 1.61 1.63
C LYS A 68 10.82 1.13 2.28
N VAL A 69 9.95 2.04 2.72
CA VAL A 69 8.65 1.67 3.29
C VAL A 69 7.80 0.93 2.25
N ALA A 70 7.74 1.43 1.02
CA ALA A 70 7.01 0.79 -0.07
C ALA A 70 7.55 -0.61 -0.39
N GLU A 71 8.87 -0.78 -0.50
CA GLU A 71 9.52 -2.07 -0.73
C GLU A 71 9.21 -3.07 0.39
N THR A 72 9.31 -2.66 1.66
CA THR A 72 8.97 -3.50 2.81
C THR A 72 7.49 -3.89 2.82
N LEU A 73 6.59 -2.96 2.48
CA LEU A 73 5.17 -3.26 2.36
C LEU A 73 4.91 -4.30 1.26
N ILE A 74 5.45 -4.10 0.06
CA ILE A 74 5.27 -5.04 -1.06
C ILE A 74 5.87 -6.41 -0.75
N ALA A 75 7.05 -6.46 -0.14
CA ALA A 75 7.69 -7.72 0.27
C ALA A 75 6.86 -8.52 1.30
N ASN A 76 6.03 -7.83 2.07
CA ASN A 76 5.12 -8.43 3.06
C ASN A 76 3.67 -8.51 2.57
N MET A 77 3.37 -8.00 1.37
CA MET A 77 2.02 -7.95 0.82
C MET A 77 1.66 -9.30 0.19
N GLN A 78 0.49 -9.81 0.55
CA GLN A 78 -0.05 -11.04 -0.02
C GLN A 78 -1.20 -10.68 -0.96
N LEU A 79 -0.96 -10.79 -2.27
CA LEU A 79 -1.97 -10.53 -3.30
C LEU A 79 -2.84 -11.77 -3.60
N ASP A 80 -2.54 -12.91 -2.97
CA ASP A 80 -3.25 -14.17 -3.17
C ASP A 80 -4.72 -14.05 -2.74
N GLY A 81 -5.63 -14.39 -3.65
CA GLY A 81 -7.07 -14.18 -3.45
C GLY A 81 -7.55 -12.73 -3.56
N SER A 82 -6.66 -11.80 -3.96
CA SER A 82 -7.01 -10.41 -4.22
C SER A 82 -7.43 -10.16 -5.68
N TRP A 83 -7.98 -8.97 -5.98
CA TRP A 83 -8.28 -8.55 -7.35
C TRP A 83 -7.06 -8.04 -8.13
N PHE A 84 -5.89 -8.02 -7.49
CA PHE A 84 -4.67 -7.45 -8.05
C PHE A 84 -3.68 -8.54 -8.41
N SER A 85 -3.13 -8.47 -9.62
CA SER A 85 -2.16 -9.44 -10.13
C SER A 85 -0.74 -9.17 -9.65
N SER A 86 -0.37 -7.89 -9.53
CA SER A 86 0.95 -7.42 -9.11
C SER A 86 0.84 -6.10 -8.36
N CYS A 87 1.83 -5.81 -7.54
CA CYS A 87 2.03 -4.48 -6.95
C CYS A 87 3.50 -4.09 -7.05
N GLU A 88 3.73 -2.82 -7.39
CA GLU A 88 5.07 -2.27 -7.65
C GLU A 88 5.19 -0.89 -7.02
N VAL A 89 6.41 -0.49 -6.67
CA VAL A 89 6.68 0.85 -6.15
C VAL A 89 6.79 1.82 -7.30
N ALA A 90 5.88 2.80 -7.37
CA ALA A 90 5.99 3.91 -8.31
C ALA A 90 7.10 4.89 -7.86
N GLY A 91 8.08 5.16 -8.73
CA GLY A 91 9.19 6.07 -8.44
C GLY A 91 10.50 5.76 -9.15
#